data_AF-A0A4P0XZ54-F1
#
_entry.id   AF-A0A4P0XZ54-F1
#
_cell.length_a   1.000
_cell.length_b   1.000
_cell.length_c   1.000
_cell.angle_alpha   90.00
_cell.angle_beta   90.00
_cell.angle_gamma   90.00
#
_symmetry.space_group_name_H-M   'P 1'
#
loop_
_entity.id
_entity.type
_entity.pdbx_description
1 polymer ?
#
loop_
_entity_poly.entity_id
_entity_poly.type
_entity_poly.pdbx_seq_one_letter_code
_entity_poly.pdbx_strand_id
1 'polypeptide(L)' 'MAGSFGAVQWAPTGAAVYNPAFDVTPAGLISGWVLDSGVVTPAQVAAGAFAPDNG' A
#
# COMPACT_ATOMS: atom_id res chain seq x y z
N MET A 1 17.98 -11.61 -23.06
CA MET A 1 16.73 -11.65 -23.85
C MET A 1 15.68 -10.86 -23.07
N ALA A 2 15.29 -9.69 -23.55
CA ALA A 2 14.18 -8.94 -22.98
C ALA A 2 12.88 -9.50 -23.55
N GLY A 3 11.94 -9.90 -22.70
CA GLY A 3 10.60 -10.35 -23.11
C GLY A 3 9.77 -9.20 -23.64
N SER A 4 10.07 -8.70 -24.85
CA SER A 4 9.27 -7.67 -25.50
C SER A 4 8.19 -8.32 -26.36
N PHE A 5 6.93 -8.27 -25.93
CA PHE A 5 5.78 -8.71 -26.72
C PHE A 5 5.38 -7.72 -27.85
N GLY A 6 6.26 -6.78 -28.25
CA GLY A 6 5.91 -5.75 -29.22
C GLY A 6 4.74 -4.85 -28.72
N ALA A 7 4.01 -4.25 -29.65
CA ALA A 7 2.82 -3.46 -29.34
C ALA A 7 1.62 -4.40 -29.13
N VAL A 8 1.18 -4.55 -27.88
CA VAL A 8 0.02 -5.39 -27.50
C VAL A 8 -1.07 -4.52 -26.90
N GLN A 9 -2.30 -4.70 -27.38
CA GLN A 9 -3.49 -4.10 -26.82
C GLN A 9 -4.22 -5.10 -25.91
N TRP A 10 -4.19 -4.87 -24.59
CA TRP A 10 -4.82 -5.73 -23.58
C TRP A 10 -6.26 -5.35 -23.24
N ALA A 11 -6.71 -4.16 -23.66
CA ALA A 11 -8.06 -3.65 -23.44
C ALA A 11 -8.61 -2.95 -24.71
N PRO A 12 -9.93 -2.99 -24.99
CA PRO A 12 -10.53 -2.33 -26.14
C PRO A 12 -10.18 -0.83 -26.24
N THR A 13 -10.16 -0.32 -27.45
CA THR A 13 -9.96 1.11 -27.69
C THR A 13 -11.09 1.89 -27.04
N GLY A 14 -10.75 2.85 -26.18
CA GLY A 14 -11.73 3.66 -25.47
C GLY A 14 -12.39 2.97 -24.28
N ALA A 15 -11.83 1.87 -23.76
CA ALA A 15 -12.31 1.29 -22.51
C ALA A 15 -12.26 2.32 -21.38
N ALA A 16 -13.36 2.47 -20.63
CA ALA A 16 -13.37 3.26 -19.41
C ALA A 16 -12.46 2.57 -18.37
N VAL A 17 -11.61 3.34 -17.71
CA VAL A 17 -10.64 2.83 -16.74
C VAL A 17 -10.74 3.55 -15.40
N TYR A 18 -10.49 2.81 -14.33
CA TYR A 18 -10.20 3.34 -13.01
C TYR A 18 -8.93 2.65 -12.51
N ASN A 19 -7.81 3.36 -12.54
CA ASN A 19 -6.49 2.82 -12.21
C ASN A 19 -5.80 3.67 -11.13
N PRO A 20 -6.34 3.73 -9.91
CA PRO A 20 -5.63 4.35 -8.80
C PRO A 20 -4.35 3.54 -8.51
N ALA A 21 -3.23 4.24 -8.33
CA ALA A 21 -1.95 3.57 -8.10
C ALA A 21 -1.85 2.90 -6.71
N PHE A 22 -2.62 3.38 -5.73
CA PHE A 22 -2.58 2.93 -4.34
C PHE A 22 -3.97 2.95 -3.70
N ASP A 23 -4.12 2.19 -2.63
CA ASP A 23 -5.25 2.25 -1.70
C ASP A 23 -4.75 2.40 -0.24
N VAL A 24 -5.69 2.37 0.70
CA VAL A 24 -5.38 2.46 2.13
C VAL A 24 -5.82 1.17 2.82
N THR A 25 -4.87 0.53 3.51
CA THR A 25 -5.18 -0.58 4.43
C THR A 25 -5.45 -0.02 5.84
N PRO A 26 -6.64 -0.23 6.42
CA PRO A 26 -6.90 0.14 7.81
C PRO A 26 -5.94 -0.55 8.79
N ALA A 27 -5.48 0.18 9.81
CA ALA A 27 -4.51 -0.33 10.78
C ALA A 27 -4.96 -1.63 11.51
N GLY A 28 -6.27 -1.82 11.69
CA GLY A 28 -6.83 -3.04 12.29
C GLY A 28 -6.65 -4.32 11.45
N LEU A 29 -6.21 -4.20 10.20
CA LEU A 29 -5.91 -5.33 9.31
C LEU A 29 -4.40 -5.65 9.20
N ILE A 30 -3.55 -4.86 9.87
CA ILE A 30 -2.09 -5.01 9.80
C ILE A 30 -1.60 -5.77 11.03
N SER A 31 -0.90 -6.90 10.82
CA SER A 31 -0.35 -7.71 11.91
C SER A 31 0.90 -7.09 12.58
N GLY A 32 1.60 -6.20 11.88
CA GLY A 32 2.75 -5.49 12.40
C GLY A 32 3.40 -4.58 11.36
N TRP A 33 4.15 -3.58 11.83
CA TRP A 33 4.92 -2.65 11.01
C TRP A 33 6.40 -2.87 11.30
N VAL A 34 7.19 -3.19 10.28
CA VAL A 34 8.65 -3.36 10.39
C VAL A 34 9.32 -2.04 10.06
N LEU A 35 10.02 -1.48 11.04
CA LEU A 35 10.80 -0.25 10.95
C LEU A 35 12.28 -0.56 11.18
N ASP A 36 13.15 0.40 10.89
CA ASP A 36 14.56 0.34 11.26
C ASP A 36 14.78 0.24 12.78
N SER A 37 13.85 0.76 13.57
CA SER A 37 13.84 0.69 15.03
C SER A 37 13.27 -0.63 15.61
N GLY A 38 12.82 -1.55 14.76
CA GLY A 38 12.19 -2.81 15.16
C GLY A 38 10.74 -2.95 14.71
N VAL A 39 9.98 -3.83 15.37
CA VAL A 39 8.60 -4.16 14.99
C VAL A 39 7.61 -3.45 15.91
N VAL A 40 6.66 -2.71 15.32
CA VAL A 40 5.50 -2.15 16.03
C VAL A 40 4.32 -3.10 15.86
N THR A 41 3.67 -3.43 16.98
CA THR A 41 2.51 -4.34 17.06
C THR A 41 1.19 -3.58 17.06
N PRO A 42 0.05 -4.25 16.75
CA PRO A 42 -1.28 -3.63 16.84
C PRO A 42 -1.58 -3.03 18.22
N ALA A 43 -1.14 -3.69 19.29
CA ALA A 43 -1.32 -3.20 20.66
C ALA A 43 -0.55 -1.89 20.91
N GLN A 44 0.65 -1.75 20.37
CA GLN A 44 1.43 -0.50 20.47
C GLN A 44 0.80 0.63 19.65
N VAL A 45 0.26 0.34 18.47
CA VAL A 45 -0.50 1.34 17.69
C VAL A 45 -1.75 1.78 18.46
N ALA A 46 -2.50 0.85 19.04
CA ALA A 46 -3.65 1.19 19.90
C ALA A 46 -3.25 2.01 21.13
N ALA A 47 -2.03 1.82 21.64
CA ALA A 47 -1.44 2.60 22.73
C ALA A 47 -0.86 3.95 22.28
N GLY A 48 -0.95 4.31 20.99
CA GLY A 48 -0.55 5.62 20.47
C GLY A 48 0.85 5.69 19.86
N ALA A 49 1.48 4.56 19.49
CA ALA A 49 2.83 4.56 18.90
C ALA A 49 2.97 5.43 17.63
N PHE A 50 1.87 5.71 16.93
CA PHE A 50 1.83 6.60 15.75
C PHE A 50 0.91 7.81 15.95
N ALA A 51 0.57 8.15 17.20
CA ALA A 51 -0.18 9.37 17.47
C ALA A 51 0.68 10.59 17.08
N PRO A 52 0.09 11.63 16.48
CA PRO A 52 0.82 12.85 16.17
C PRO A 52 1.28 13.55 17.46
N ASP A 53 2.48 14.11 17.46
CA ASP A 53 2.94 15.00 18.52
C ASP A 53 2.10 16.29 18.47
N ASN A 54 1.37 16.59 19.54
CA ASN A 54 0.43 17.72 19.57
C ASN A 54 1.09 19.09 19.82
N GLY A 55 2.42 19.17 19.89
CA GLY A 55 3.15 20.37 20.30
C GLY A 55 3.12 20.61 21.81
#